data_AF-A0A956EE85-F1
#
_entry.id   AF-A0A956EE85-F1
#
_cell.length_a   1.000
_cell.length_b   1.000
_cell.length_c   1.000
_cell.angle_alpha   90.00
_cell.angle_beta   90.00
_cell.angle_gamma   90.00
#
_symmetry.space_group_name_H-M   'P 1'
#
loop_
_entity.id
_entity.type
_entity.pdbx_description
1 polymer ?
#
loop_
_entity_poly.entity_id
_entity_poly.type
_entity_poly.pdbx_seq_one_letter_code
_entity_poly.pdbx_strand_id
1 'polypeptide(L)'
;MLETLIKERVFAVLLGGAAFAMFVIALVSGFPRLKDGASIRIAAPLLPPQMTLQGEGREAEIILAAFKAAGVGNPVEFHIMPFTRHWQAFLSDQRLDGVTTVPQDIQIKGIRSETYIHYQN
;
A
#
# COMPACT_ATOMS: atom_id res chain seq x y z
N MET A 1 30.61 45.77 -2.18
CA MET A 1 30.98 44.42 -2.68
C MET A 1 30.45 43.29 -1.81
N LEU A 2 30.24 43.48 -0.50
CA LEU A 2 29.73 42.43 0.41
C LEU A 2 28.21 42.16 0.28
N GLU A 3 27.40 43.16 -0.07
CA GLU A 3 25.94 43.01 -0.20
C GLU A 3 25.48 42.18 -1.40
N THR A 4 26.28 42.19 -2.49
CA THR A 4 25.97 41.46 -3.73
C THR A 4 26.10 39.94 -3.53
N LEU A 5 27.07 39.52 -2.71
CA LEU A 5 27.35 38.11 -2.42
C LEU A 5 26.27 37.45 -1.54
N ILE A 6 25.62 38.23 -0.68
CA ILE A 6 24.54 37.77 0.21
C ILE A 6 23.27 37.51 -0.59
N LYS A 7 22.92 38.38 -1.54
CA LYS A 7 21.74 38.21 -2.40
C LYS A 7 21.80 36.94 -3.24
N GLU A 8 22.96 36.61 -3.83
CA GLU A 8 23.12 35.40 -4.65
C GLU A 8 22.99 34.10 -3.84
N ARG A 9 23.52 34.07 -2.61
CA ARG A 9 23.39 32.90 -1.72
C ARG A 9 21.97 32.70 -1.23
N VAL A 10 21.26 33.78 -0.91
CA VAL A 10 19.84 33.72 -0.52
C VAL A 10 18.96 33.23 -1.68
N PHE A 11 19.24 33.68 -2.91
CA PHE A 11 18.50 33.24 -4.10
C PHE A 11 18.70 31.75 -4.40
N ALA A 12 19.94 31.23 -4.27
CA ALA A 12 20.24 29.82 -4.49
C ALA A 12 19.60 28.89 -3.44
N VAL A 13 19.53 29.33 -2.17
CA VAL A 13 18.85 28.57 -1.10
C VAL A 13 17.33 28.57 -1.30
N LEU A 14 16.74 29.68 -1.76
CA LEU A 14 15.31 29.77 -2.08
C LEU A 14 14.92 28.90 -3.29
N LEU A 15 15.75 28.87 -4.34
CA LEU A 15 15.55 27.98 -5.49
C LEU A 15 15.69 26.50 -5.12
N GLY A 16 16.69 26.14 -4.29
CA GLY A 16 16.87 24.77 -3.79
C GLY A 16 15.72 24.31 -2.90
N GLY A 17 15.21 25.19 -2.04
CA GLY A 17 14.05 24.92 -1.18
C GLY A 17 12.75 24.73 -1.97
N ALA A 18 12.51 25.55 -3.00
CA ALA A 18 11.33 25.43 -3.85
C ALA A 18 11.34 24.14 -4.70
N ALA A 19 12.49 23.75 -5.24
CA ALA A 19 12.65 22.50 -5.98
C ALA A 19 12.44 21.26 -5.08
N PHE A 20 12.95 21.29 -3.85
CA PHE A 20 12.75 20.23 -2.87
C PHE A 20 11.27 20.12 -2.45
N ALA A 21 10.61 21.26 -2.21
CA ALA A 21 9.18 21.27 -1.90
C ALA A 21 8.32 20.73 -3.05
N MET A 22 8.63 21.08 -4.30
CA MET A 22 7.91 20.52 -5.47
C MET A 22 8.15 19.02 -5.64
N PHE A 23 9.36 18.52 -5.37
CA PHE A 23 9.65 17.08 -5.43
C PHE A 23 8.90 16.29 -4.35
N VAL A 24 8.78 16.84 -3.14
CA VAL A 24 7.98 16.25 -2.06
C VAL A 24 6.48 16.27 -2.40
N ILE A 25 5.97 17.36 -2.97
CA ILE A 25 4.57 17.46 -3.41
C ILE A 25 4.27 16.46 -4.54
N ALA A 26 5.19 16.28 -5.48
CA ALA A 26 5.07 15.29 -6.56
C ALA A 26 5.03 13.85 -6.02
N LEU A 27 5.84 13.53 -5.00
CA LEU A 27 5.81 12.23 -4.32
C LEU A 27 4.49 11.96 -3.61
N VAL A 28 3.90 12.98 -2.96
CA VAL A 28 2.62 12.83 -2.24
C VAL A 28 1.42 12.77 -3.19
N SER A 29 1.48 13.43 -4.35
CA SER A 29 0.39 13.48 -5.34
C SER A 29 0.35 12.31 -6.30
N GLY A 30 1.45 11.56 -6.46
CA GLY A 30 1.55 10.41 -7.36
C GLY A 30 0.86 9.14 -6.87
N PHE A 31 0.40 9.08 -5.63
CA PHE A 31 -0.36 7.93 -5.15
C PHE A 31 -1.77 7.97 -5.72
N PRO A 32 -2.19 6.97 -6.51
CA PRO A 32 -3.58 6.89 -6.95
C PRO A 32 -4.46 6.83 -5.70
N ARG A 33 -5.19 7.92 -5.43
CA ARG A 33 -6.22 7.92 -4.38
C ARG A 33 -7.35 7.06 -4.89
N LEU A 34 -7.68 6.00 -4.16
CA LEU A 34 -8.97 5.33 -4.35
C LEU A 34 -10.05 6.40 -4.23
N LYS A 35 -11.00 6.40 -5.16
CA LYS A 35 -12.11 7.35 -5.15
C LYS A 35 -12.80 7.26 -3.79
N ASP A 36 -13.05 8.39 -3.14
CA ASP A 36 -13.72 8.42 -1.84
C ASP A 36 -14.99 7.54 -1.87
N GLY A 37 -15.06 6.57 -0.95
CA GLY A 37 -16.17 5.63 -0.83
C GLY A 37 -16.07 4.32 -1.64
N ALA A 38 -15.06 4.13 -2.48
CA ALA A 38 -14.81 2.84 -3.13
C ALA A 38 -14.17 1.85 -2.12
N SER A 39 -14.65 0.60 -2.10
CA SER A 39 -14.04 -0.45 -1.27
C SER A 39 -12.68 -0.92 -1.80
N ILE A 40 -11.76 -1.20 -0.89
CA ILE A 40 -10.47 -1.86 -1.18
C ILE A 40 -10.73 -3.37 -1.22
N ARG A 41 -10.57 -3.98 -2.39
CA ARG A 41 -10.84 -5.40 -2.61
C ARG A 41 -9.57 -6.22 -2.52
N ILE A 42 -9.49 -7.09 -1.51
CA ILE A 42 -8.29 -7.85 -1.21
C ILE A 42 -8.57 -9.34 -1.40
N ALA A 43 -7.83 -10.00 -2.28
CA ALA A 43 -7.88 -11.45 -2.39
C ALA A 43 -7.09 -12.10 -1.26
N ALA A 44 -7.75 -12.97 -0.48
CA ALA A 44 -7.12 -13.64 0.66
C ALA A 44 -7.39 -15.15 0.61
N PRO A 45 -6.45 -15.99 1.09
CA PRO A 45 -6.72 -17.41 1.21
C PRO A 45 -7.70 -17.71 2.36
N LEU A 46 -8.46 -18.78 2.21
CA LEU A 46 -9.06 -19.47 3.34
C LEU A 46 -7.96 -20.19 4.12
N LEU A 47 -7.54 -19.62 5.24
CA LEU A 47 -6.46 -20.15 6.07
C LEU A 47 -6.73 -19.92 7.58
N PRO A 48 -7.63 -20.69 8.22
CA PRO A 48 -7.84 -20.59 9.65
C PRO A 48 -6.58 -20.96 10.46
N PRO A 49 -6.26 -20.25 11.56
CA PRO A 49 -7.02 -19.15 12.18
C PRO A 49 -6.66 -17.75 11.65
N GLN A 50 -5.83 -17.67 10.60
CA GLN A 50 -5.33 -16.40 10.07
C GLN A 50 -6.40 -15.65 9.27
N MET A 51 -7.18 -16.38 8.48
CA MET A 51 -8.26 -15.87 7.65
C MET A 51 -9.39 -16.90 7.52
N THR A 52 -10.59 -16.58 7.99
CA THR A 52 -11.79 -17.41 7.91
C THR A 52 -12.61 -17.13 6.64
N LEU A 53 -13.66 -17.93 6.39
CA LEU A 53 -14.61 -17.67 5.30
C LEU A 53 -15.34 -16.32 5.43
N GLN A 54 -15.46 -15.82 6.66
CA GLN A 54 -16.08 -14.53 6.98
C GLN A 54 -15.13 -13.35 6.82
N GLY A 55 -13.86 -13.60 6.47
CA GLY A 55 -12.82 -12.57 6.40
C GLY A 55 -12.33 -12.11 7.78
N GLU A 56 -12.42 -12.99 8.78
CA GLU A 56 -11.98 -12.73 10.15
C GLU A 56 -10.69 -13.51 10.45
N GLY A 57 -9.99 -13.12 11.51
CA GLY A 57 -8.78 -13.79 11.97
C GLY A 57 -7.59 -12.85 12.05
N ARG A 58 -6.45 -13.41 12.47
CA ARG A 58 -5.26 -12.62 12.79
C ARG A 58 -4.71 -11.82 11.60
N GLU A 59 -4.77 -12.37 10.38
CA GLU A 59 -4.31 -11.64 9.19
C GLU A 59 -5.25 -10.46 8.88
N ALA A 60 -6.57 -10.66 8.99
CA ALA A 60 -7.54 -9.60 8.80
C ALA A 60 -7.33 -8.45 9.81
N GLU A 61 -7.11 -8.78 11.09
CA GLU A 61 -6.82 -7.80 12.14
C GLU A 61 -5.58 -6.95 11.85
N ILE A 62 -4.48 -7.59 11.41
CA ILE A 62 -3.23 -6.91 11.07
C ILE A 62 -3.45 -5.93 9.92
N ILE A 63 -4.11 -6.38 8.85
CA ILE A 63 -4.35 -5.57 7.65
C ILE A 63 -5.24 -4.38 7.97
N LEU A 64 -6.34 -4.60 8.70
CA LEU A 64 -7.27 -3.53 9.09
C LEU A 64 -6.59 -2.53 10.04
N ALA A 65 -5.77 -3.01 10.99
CA ALA A 65 -5.00 -2.14 11.87
C ALA A 65 -3.98 -1.30 11.08
N ALA A 66 -3.31 -1.87 10.08
CA ALA A 66 -2.37 -1.16 9.21
C ALA A 66 -3.07 -0.07 8.39
N PHE A 67 -4.22 -0.36 7.78
CA PHE A 67 -5.02 0.65 7.06
C PHE A 67 -5.48 1.77 7.99
N LYS A 68 -5.98 1.42 9.18
CA LYS A 68 -6.39 2.40 10.19
C LYS A 68 -5.23 3.30 10.62
N ALA A 69 -4.06 2.73 10.89
CA ALA A 69 -2.86 3.49 11.27
C ALA A 69 -2.37 4.41 10.14
N ALA A 70 -2.54 4.00 8.89
CA ALA A 70 -2.24 4.80 7.71
C ALA A 70 -3.31 5.87 7.38
N GLY A 71 -4.40 5.95 8.15
CA GLY A 71 -5.48 6.91 7.91
C GLY A 71 -6.35 6.57 6.69
N VAL A 72 -6.34 5.33 6.23
CA VAL A 72 -7.17 4.86 5.11
C VAL A 72 -8.61 4.68 5.60
N GLY A 73 -9.53 5.47 5.05
CA GLY A 73 -10.95 5.47 5.43
C GLY A 73 -11.86 4.62 4.55
N ASN A 74 -11.33 4.04 3.47
CA ASN A 74 -12.08 3.18 2.56
C ASN A 74 -12.46 1.86 3.25
N PRO A 75 -13.67 1.32 3.02
CA PRO A 75 -14.03 -0.01 3.51
C PRO A 75 -13.14 -1.07 2.84
N VAL A 76 -12.79 -2.11 3.59
CA VAL A 76 -11.97 -3.23 3.10
C VAL A 76 -12.86 -4.45 2.92
N GLU A 77 -12.83 -5.04 1.72
CA GLU A 77 -13.57 -6.23 1.33
C GLU A 77 -12.60 -7.39 1.09
N PHE A 78 -12.65 -8.42 1.94
CA PHE A 78 -11.86 -9.62 1.74
C PHE A 78 -12.59 -10.61 0.83
N HIS A 79 -11.99 -10.91 -0.33
CA HIS A 79 -12.44 -11.93 -1.27
C HIS A 79 -11.76 -13.26 -0.93
N ILE A 80 -12.40 -14.06 -0.10
CA ILE A 80 -11.85 -15.32 0.41
C ILE A 80 -11.91 -16.41 -0.66
N MET A 81 -10.78 -17.05 -0.92
CA MET A 81 -10.64 -18.12 -1.92
C MET A 81 -9.79 -19.27 -1.38
N PRO A 82 -9.87 -20.48 -1.96
CA PRO A 82 -8.94 -21.55 -1.63
C PRO A 82 -7.47 -21.10 -1.69
N PHE A 83 -6.65 -21.68 -0.81
CA PHE A 83 -5.21 -21.47 -0.85
C PHE A 83 -4.68 -21.76 -2.27
N THR A 84 -3.70 -20.99 -2.74
CA THR A 84 -3.25 -20.94 -4.15
C THR A 84 -4.15 -20.17 -5.12
N ARG A 85 -5.49 -20.29 -5.04
CA ARG A 85 -6.39 -19.61 -6.00
C ARG A 85 -6.41 -18.08 -5.82
N HIS A 86 -6.29 -17.59 -4.59
CA HIS A 86 -6.36 -16.15 -4.27
C HIS A 86 -5.34 -15.31 -5.07
N TRP A 87 -4.07 -15.73 -5.13
CA TRP A 87 -3.05 -14.98 -5.87
C TRP A 87 -3.15 -15.17 -7.39
N GLN A 88 -3.65 -16.32 -7.86
CA GLN A 88 -3.96 -16.51 -9.28
C GLN A 88 -5.07 -15.57 -9.72
N ALA A 89 -6.12 -15.44 -8.92
CA ALA A 89 -7.21 -14.51 -9.17
C ALA A 89 -6.68 -13.07 -9.24
N PHE A 90 -5.85 -12.65 -8.28
CA PHE A 90 -5.20 -11.34 -8.29
C PHE A 90 -4.43 -11.04 -9.59
N LEU A 91 -3.69 -12.02 -10.11
CA LEU A 91 -2.94 -11.85 -11.36
C LEU A 91 -3.84 -11.70 -12.60
N SER A 92 -5.07 -12.24 -12.55
CA SER A 92 -5.99 -12.27 -13.69
C SER A 92 -7.13 -11.24 -13.62
N ASP A 93 -7.50 -10.77 -12.43
CA ASP A 93 -8.65 -9.89 -12.19
C ASP A 93 -8.20 -8.50 -11.76
N GLN A 94 -8.28 -7.54 -12.69
CA GLN A 94 -7.88 -6.15 -12.48
C GLN A 94 -8.79 -5.38 -11.52
N ARG A 95 -9.86 -5.99 -11.02
CA ARG A 95 -10.77 -5.36 -10.04
C ARG A 95 -10.32 -5.55 -8.59
N LEU A 96 -9.26 -6.34 -8.36
CA LEU A 96 -8.67 -6.55 -7.04
C LEU A 96 -7.55 -5.53 -6.81
N ASP A 97 -7.56 -4.91 -5.63
CA ASP A 97 -6.62 -3.86 -5.24
C ASP A 97 -5.42 -4.44 -4.48
N GLY A 98 -5.57 -5.61 -3.86
CA GLY A 98 -4.51 -6.27 -3.10
C GLY A 98 -4.67 -7.79 -3.00
N VAL A 99 -3.62 -8.43 -2.49
CA VAL A 99 -3.58 -9.87 -2.23
C VAL A 99 -2.74 -10.16 -0.98
N THR A 100 -3.15 -11.15 -0.19
CA THR A 100 -2.46 -11.55 1.06
C THR A 100 -1.85 -12.95 0.96
N THR A 101 -0.95 -13.29 1.89
CA THR A 101 -0.34 -14.64 2.01
C THR A 101 0.19 -15.20 0.68
N VAL A 102 0.89 -14.37 -0.08
CA VAL A 102 1.53 -14.79 -1.32
C VAL A 102 2.88 -15.45 -1.01
N PRO A 103 3.17 -16.64 -1.54
CA PRO A 103 4.50 -17.25 -1.46
C PRO A 103 5.59 -16.31 -1.99
N GLN A 104 6.75 -16.27 -1.32
CA GLN A 104 7.80 -15.28 -1.62
C GLN A 104 8.40 -15.44 -3.02
N ASP A 105 8.40 -16.66 -3.56
CA ASP A 105 8.91 -17.03 -4.88
C ASP A 105 7.98 -16.61 -6.04
N ILE A 106 6.71 -16.31 -5.75
CA ILE A 106 5.77 -15.80 -6.75
C ILE A 106 6.03 -14.32 -6.98
N GLN A 107 6.27 -13.92 -8.22
CA GLN A 107 6.44 -12.52 -8.62
C GLN A 107 5.09 -11.86 -8.87
N ILE A 108 4.82 -10.74 -8.18
CA ILE A 108 3.58 -9.98 -8.29
C ILE A 108 3.95 -8.49 -8.40
N LYS A 109 3.33 -7.79 -9.36
CA LYS A 109 3.51 -6.35 -9.56
C LYS A 109 2.91 -5.56 -8.39
N GLY A 110 3.48 -4.39 -8.09
CA GLY A 110 3.00 -3.50 -7.05
C GLY A 110 3.96 -3.38 -5.87
N ILE A 111 3.43 -2.94 -4.73
CA ILE A 111 4.18 -2.74 -3.49
C ILE A 111 3.94 -3.94 -2.58
N ARG A 112 5.00 -4.43 -1.94
CA ARG A 112 4.93 -5.51 -0.93
C ARG A 112 5.11 -4.94 0.45
N SER A 113 4.37 -5.48 1.42
CA SER A 113 4.67 -5.28 2.83
C SER A 113 5.93 -6.05 3.22
N GLU A 114 6.46 -5.74 4.40
CA GLU A 114 7.31 -6.68 5.13
C GLU A 114 6.57 -7.98 5.41
N THR A 115 7.31 -9.07 5.65
CA THR A 115 6.71 -10.37 6.00
C THR A 115 6.11 -10.29 7.40
N TYR A 116 4.81 -10.54 7.53
CA TYR A 116 4.08 -10.51 8.81
C TYR A 116 3.44 -11.86 9.19
N ILE A 117 3.51 -12.85 8.30
CA ILE A 117 3.02 -14.21 8.51
C ILE A 117 4.04 -15.21 7.99
N HIS A 118 4.28 -16.26 8.78
CA HIS A 118 4.99 -17.46 8.34
C HIS A 118 4.00 -18.61 8.34
N TYR A 119 3.78 -19.18 7.16
CA TYR A 119 2.95 -20.36 6.99
C TYR A 119 3.85 -21.53 6.59
N GLN A 120 3.72 -22.63 7.32
CA GLN A 120 4.36 -23.90 7.02
C GLN A 120 3.27 -24.96 7.01
N ASN A 121 3.25 -25.76 5.94
CA ASN A 121 2.34 -26.88 5.79
C ASN A 121 2.96 -28.17 6.35
#